data_AF-A0AAJ1X9F5-F1
#
_entry.id   AF-A0AAJ1X9F5-F1
#
_cell.length_a   1.000
_cell.length_b   1.000
_cell.length_c   1.000
_cell.angle_alpha   90.00
_cell.angle_beta   90.00
_cell.angle_gamma   90.00
#
_symmetry.space_group_name_H-M   'P 1'
#
loop_
_entity.id
_entity.type
_entity.pdbx_description
1 polymer ?
#
loop_
_entity_poly.entity_id
_entity_poly.type
_entity_poly.pdbx_seq_one_letter_code
_entity_poly.pdbx_strand_id
1 'polypeptide(L)'
;IKKVYNIAWMKKKRLITPLMQYWHLSPYAMINELYPNRFKEWEFSVVPRNFWTKKTGLQALKWTIEEKEQLTEQELLQVYNIQWLSKNRLLTPLQKFWGNPYTMLNDLYPNRFKEWELQKVSPGFWTKERGLEALRWTIEEKEQLSDEQLLRVYDIEWMKKHRISMPVYEYWSNNPFLMLHELYPERFPREIMKTYNSLRNWLNSFIKTREFTEALELVWNYGFETKESFVFAHEKSEEVIQFVYWIKGAGYAQSHFNEKENKTEWYCTLSKCHPFVLKIKELGWKASKKPLIVKYS
;
A
#
# COMPACT_ATOMS: atom_id res chain seq x y z
N ILE A 1 -30.15 -26.55 -12.25
CA ILE A 1 -31.30 -26.20 -11.38
C ILE A 1 -31.42 -24.69 -11.18
N LYS A 2 -30.53 -24.05 -10.41
CA LYS A 2 -30.57 -22.62 -10.00
C LYS A 2 -30.90 -21.57 -11.09
N LYS A 3 -30.48 -21.78 -12.34
CA LYS A 3 -30.77 -20.86 -13.48
C LYS A 3 -32.16 -21.07 -14.11
N VAL A 4 -32.60 -22.32 -14.16
CA VAL A 4 -33.72 -22.78 -14.99
C VAL A 4 -34.99 -22.97 -14.16
N TYR A 5 -34.85 -23.32 -12.88
CA TYR A 5 -35.97 -23.61 -11.98
C TYR A 5 -36.60 -22.30 -11.49
N ASN A 6 -37.62 -21.85 -12.23
CA ASN A 6 -38.36 -20.60 -12.01
C ASN A 6 -39.81 -20.74 -12.50
N ILE A 7 -40.62 -19.70 -12.30
CA ILE A 7 -42.04 -19.66 -12.72
C ILE A 7 -42.23 -20.04 -14.20
N ALA A 8 -41.37 -19.56 -15.11
CA ALA A 8 -41.50 -19.86 -16.53
C ALA A 8 -41.29 -21.34 -16.83
N TRP A 9 -40.30 -21.98 -16.18
CA TRP A 9 -40.09 -23.41 -16.29
C TRP A 9 -41.24 -24.21 -15.67
N MET A 10 -41.77 -23.78 -14.52
CA MET A 10 -42.94 -24.39 -13.89
C MET A 10 -44.17 -24.36 -14.81
N LYS A 11 -44.38 -23.24 -15.51
CA LYS A 11 -45.43 -23.09 -16.54
C LYS A 11 -45.22 -24.08 -17.68
N LYS A 12 -44.00 -24.18 -18.22
CA LYS A 12 -43.66 -25.14 -19.28
C LYS A 12 -43.89 -26.60 -18.87
N LYS A 13 -43.68 -26.92 -17.59
CA LYS A 13 -43.88 -28.26 -17.03
C LYS A 13 -45.29 -28.52 -16.50
N ARG A 14 -46.23 -27.57 -16.69
CA ARG A 14 -47.62 -27.65 -16.21
C ARG A 14 -47.72 -27.84 -14.68
N LEU A 15 -46.75 -27.29 -13.93
CA LEU A 15 -46.68 -27.34 -12.47
C LEU A 15 -47.20 -26.06 -11.78
N ILE A 16 -47.79 -25.13 -12.52
CA ILE A 16 -48.25 -23.85 -11.95
C ILE A 16 -49.39 -24.02 -10.96
N THR A 17 -50.39 -24.86 -11.28
CA THR A 17 -51.53 -25.11 -10.39
C THR A 17 -51.10 -25.66 -9.03
N PRO A 18 -50.30 -26.74 -8.93
CA PRO A 18 -49.82 -27.21 -7.64
C PRO A 18 -48.88 -26.19 -6.96
N LEU A 19 -48.04 -25.48 -7.72
CA LEU A 19 -47.19 -24.42 -7.16
C LEU A 19 -47.99 -23.31 -6.46
N MET A 20 -49.13 -22.94 -7.05
CA MET A 20 -50.03 -21.94 -6.48
C MET A 20 -50.76 -22.46 -5.24
N GLN A 21 -51.27 -23.70 -5.30
CA GLN A 21 -52.07 -24.29 -4.23
C GLN A 21 -51.28 -24.53 -2.95
N TYR A 22 -50.05 -25.03 -3.06
CA TYR A 22 -49.28 -25.49 -1.88
C TYR A 22 -48.11 -24.59 -1.50
N TRP A 23 -47.58 -23.79 -2.44
CA TRP A 23 -46.34 -23.02 -2.22
C TRP A 23 -46.48 -21.53 -2.58
N HIS A 24 -47.71 -21.01 -2.67
CA HIS A 24 -47.99 -19.59 -2.90
C HIS A 24 -47.21 -18.97 -4.07
N LEU A 25 -47.07 -19.72 -5.19
CA LEU A 25 -46.27 -19.30 -6.34
C LEU A 25 -44.78 -19.05 -6.03
N SER A 26 -44.22 -19.73 -5.03
CA SER A 26 -42.78 -19.72 -4.74
C SER A 26 -42.12 -21.02 -5.22
N PRO A 27 -41.44 -21.00 -6.39
CA PRO A 27 -40.59 -22.11 -6.79
C PRO A 27 -39.60 -22.50 -5.70
N TYR A 28 -39.00 -21.52 -5.01
CA TYR A 28 -38.04 -21.79 -3.95
C TYR A 28 -38.65 -22.61 -2.81
N ALA A 29 -39.84 -22.26 -2.33
CA ALA A 29 -40.49 -22.99 -1.24
C ALA A 29 -40.69 -24.47 -1.61
N MET A 30 -41.17 -24.75 -2.82
CA MET A 30 -41.37 -26.11 -3.32
C MET A 30 -40.06 -26.92 -3.36
N ILE A 31 -38.98 -26.36 -3.90
CA ILE A 31 -37.71 -27.11 -4.00
C ILE A 31 -36.99 -27.23 -2.65
N ASN A 32 -37.16 -26.25 -1.76
CA ASN A 32 -36.60 -26.32 -0.42
C ASN A 32 -37.33 -27.36 0.43
N GLU A 33 -38.64 -27.56 0.23
CA GLU A 33 -39.37 -28.65 0.88
C GLU A 33 -38.90 -30.03 0.39
N LEU A 34 -38.67 -30.18 -0.93
CA LEU A 34 -38.14 -31.43 -1.51
C LEU A 34 -36.70 -31.72 -1.12
N TYR A 35 -35.87 -30.68 -0.97
CA TYR A 35 -34.46 -30.79 -0.57
C TYR A 35 -34.14 -29.77 0.52
N PRO A 36 -34.53 -30.04 1.77
CA PRO A 36 -34.37 -29.11 2.89
C PRO A 36 -32.95 -28.58 3.00
N ASN A 37 -32.82 -27.26 3.04
CA ASN A 37 -31.56 -26.52 3.24
C ASN A 37 -30.47 -26.78 2.20
N ARG A 38 -30.77 -27.50 1.10
CA ARG A 38 -29.81 -27.79 0.04
C ARG A 38 -29.45 -26.56 -0.80
N PHE A 39 -30.37 -25.62 -0.90
CA PHE A 39 -30.20 -24.38 -1.67
C PHE A 39 -30.63 -23.18 -0.85
N LYS A 40 -29.95 -22.06 -1.03
CA LYS A 40 -30.39 -20.75 -0.53
C LYS A 40 -31.22 -20.04 -1.59
N GLU A 41 -32.21 -19.28 -1.16
CA GLU A 41 -33.16 -18.61 -2.06
C GLU A 41 -32.46 -17.64 -3.03
N TRP A 42 -31.45 -16.92 -2.54
CA TRP A 42 -30.64 -16.00 -3.35
C TRP A 42 -29.77 -16.68 -4.42
N GLU A 43 -29.65 -18.01 -4.43
CA GLU A 43 -28.91 -18.73 -5.47
C GLU A 43 -29.70 -18.84 -6.79
N PHE A 44 -31.02 -18.69 -6.74
CA PHE A 44 -31.92 -18.82 -7.89
C PHE A 44 -31.93 -17.55 -8.75
N SER A 45 -32.33 -17.69 -10.01
CA SER A 45 -32.36 -16.57 -10.97
C SER A 45 -33.41 -15.52 -10.68
N VAL A 46 -34.46 -15.88 -9.95
CA VAL A 46 -35.56 -14.99 -9.55
C VAL A 46 -35.86 -15.28 -8.09
N VAL A 47 -35.92 -14.22 -7.28
CA VAL A 47 -36.38 -14.25 -5.90
C VAL A 47 -37.74 -13.55 -5.79
N PRO A 48 -38.58 -13.86 -4.79
CA PRO A 48 -39.87 -13.21 -4.60
C PRO A 48 -39.76 -11.68 -4.49
N ARG A 49 -40.88 -11.00 -4.78
CA ARG A 49 -40.99 -9.56 -4.54
C ARG A 49 -40.74 -9.26 -3.06
N ASN A 50 -39.95 -8.23 -2.77
CA ASN A 50 -39.54 -7.82 -1.42
C ASN A 50 -38.62 -8.80 -0.65
N PHE A 51 -38.12 -9.86 -1.29
CA PHE A 51 -37.14 -10.76 -0.67
C PHE A 51 -35.89 -10.03 -0.17
N TRP A 52 -35.37 -9.10 -0.98
CA TRP A 52 -34.19 -8.32 -0.62
C TRP A 52 -34.54 -7.25 0.42
N THR A 53 -33.97 -7.46 1.60
CA THR A 53 -33.82 -6.54 2.73
C THR A 53 -32.32 -6.34 2.99
N LYS A 54 -31.93 -5.34 3.79
CA LYS A 54 -30.52 -5.22 4.21
C LYS A 54 -30.01 -6.52 4.84
N LYS A 55 -30.80 -7.10 5.76
CA LYS A 55 -30.46 -8.36 6.45
C LYS A 55 -30.23 -9.52 5.49
N THR A 56 -31.15 -9.75 4.55
CA THR A 56 -31.01 -10.86 3.59
C THR A 56 -29.89 -10.62 2.59
N GLY A 57 -29.63 -9.36 2.21
CA GLY A 57 -28.47 -8.98 1.39
C GLY A 57 -27.14 -9.30 2.07
N LEU A 58 -26.98 -8.93 3.34
CA LEU A 58 -25.77 -9.22 4.12
C LEU A 58 -25.60 -10.71 4.39
N GLN A 59 -26.69 -11.44 4.68
CA GLN A 59 -26.66 -12.90 4.83
C GLN A 59 -26.19 -13.60 3.55
N ALA A 60 -26.71 -13.18 2.40
CA ALA A 60 -26.33 -13.72 1.11
C ALA A 60 -24.85 -13.41 0.80
N LEU A 61 -24.39 -12.20 1.11
CA LEU A 61 -22.99 -11.81 0.94
C LEU A 61 -22.08 -12.65 1.85
N LYS A 62 -22.38 -12.72 3.15
CA LYS A 62 -21.63 -13.50 4.13
C LYS A 62 -21.49 -14.96 3.72
N TRP A 63 -22.62 -15.60 3.40
CA TRP A 63 -22.63 -16.99 2.92
C TRP A 63 -21.83 -17.17 1.63
N THR A 64 -21.87 -16.19 0.71
CA THR A 64 -21.09 -16.28 -0.53
C THR A 64 -19.59 -16.23 -0.25
N ILE A 65 -19.15 -15.34 0.65
CA ILE A 65 -17.74 -15.19 1.03
C ILE A 65 -17.26 -16.39 1.84
N GLU A 66 -17.95 -16.73 2.92
CA GLU A 66 -17.46 -17.67 3.95
C GLU A 66 -17.76 -19.13 3.60
N GLU A 67 -18.90 -19.44 3.00
CA GLU A 67 -19.36 -20.82 2.84
C GLU A 67 -19.21 -21.31 1.40
N LYS A 68 -19.65 -20.49 0.44
CA LYS A 68 -19.67 -20.87 -0.97
C LYS A 68 -18.29 -20.82 -1.61
N GLU A 69 -17.59 -19.68 -1.45
CA GLU A 69 -16.28 -19.45 -2.05
C GLU A 69 -15.13 -19.59 -1.05
N GLN A 70 -15.41 -19.60 0.26
CA GLN A 70 -14.43 -19.77 1.35
C GLN A 70 -13.21 -18.83 1.19
N LEU A 71 -13.47 -17.58 0.83
CA LEU A 71 -12.44 -16.61 0.51
C LEU A 71 -11.67 -16.20 1.77
N THR A 72 -10.35 -16.28 1.71
CA THR A 72 -9.49 -15.57 2.66
C THR A 72 -9.65 -14.05 2.49
N GLU A 73 -9.24 -13.28 3.50
CA GLU A 73 -9.26 -11.80 3.39
C GLU A 73 -8.47 -11.30 2.17
N GLN A 74 -7.30 -11.90 1.90
CA GLN A 74 -6.46 -11.52 0.78
C GLN A 74 -7.15 -11.78 -0.56
N GLU A 75 -7.75 -12.96 -0.73
CA GLU A 75 -8.50 -13.31 -1.94
C GLU A 75 -9.72 -12.41 -2.12
N LEU A 76 -10.44 -12.13 -1.03
CA LEU A 76 -11.58 -11.23 -1.03
C LEU A 76 -11.18 -9.85 -1.56
N LEU A 77 -10.09 -9.26 -1.07
CA LEU A 77 -9.59 -7.97 -1.56
C LEU A 77 -9.18 -7.98 -3.05
N GLN A 78 -8.85 -9.14 -3.61
CA GLN A 78 -8.51 -9.29 -5.04
C GLN A 78 -9.73 -9.42 -5.93
N VAL A 79 -10.77 -10.15 -5.50
CA VAL A 79 -11.93 -10.47 -6.34
C VAL A 79 -13.13 -9.56 -6.09
N TYR A 80 -13.25 -8.97 -4.90
CA TYR A 80 -14.43 -8.23 -4.48
C TYR A 80 -14.60 -6.93 -5.25
N ASN A 81 -15.53 -6.94 -6.19
CA ASN A 81 -15.91 -5.79 -7.00
C ASN A 81 -17.36 -5.95 -7.52
N ILE A 82 -17.86 -4.95 -8.24
CA ILE A 82 -19.23 -4.97 -8.80
C ILE A 82 -19.49 -6.16 -9.75
N GLN A 83 -18.47 -6.63 -10.47
CA GLN A 83 -18.59 -7.78 -11.38
C GLN A 83 -18.71 -9.09 -10.58
N TRP A 84 -17.93 -9.26 -9.52
CA TRP A 84 -18.04 -10.39 -8.60
C TRP A 84 -19.41 -10.42 -7.90
N LEU A 85 -19.89 -9.26 -7.43
CA LEU A 85 -21.24 -9.13 -6.85
C LEU A 85 -22.33 -9.48 -7.88
N SER A 86 -22.19 -9.04 -9.13
CA SER A 86 -23.12 -9.41 -10.21
C SER A 86 -23.11 -10.91 -10.52
N LYS A 87 -21.92 -11.52 -10.65
CA LYS A 87 -21.73 -12.97 -10.83
C LYS A 87 -22.40 -13.77 -9.71
N ASN A 88 -22.37 -13.24 -8.48
CA ASN A 88 -22.98 -13.83 -7.30
C ASN A 88 -24.42 -13.38 -7.02
N ARG A 89 -25.08 -12.71 -7.99
CA ARG A 89 -26.49 -12.26 -7.90
C ARG A 89 -26.78 -11.27 -6.77
N LEU A 90 -25.76 -10.56 -6.31
CA LEU A 90 -25.85 -9.56 -5.23
C LEU A 90 -25.99 -8.13 -5.77
N LEU A 91 -26.10 -7.93 -7.08
CA LEU A 91 -26.23 -6.60 -7.68
C LEU A 91 -27.53 -5.88 -7.26
N THR A 92 -28.65 -6.61 -7.20
CA THR A 92 -29.94 -6.04 -6.78
C THR A 92 -29.94 -5.51 -5.35
N PRO A 93 -29.55 -6.30 -4.32
CA PRO A 93 -29.48 -5.78 -2.95
C PRO A 93 -28.43 -4.67 -2.81
N LEU A 94 -27.28 -4.79 -3.49
CA LEU A 94 -26.24 -3.74 -3.54
C LEU A 94 -26.82 -2.38 -3.94
N GLN A 95 -27.48 -2.33 -5.10
CA GLN A 95 -28.06 -1.10 -5.64
C GLN A 95 -29.19 -0.54 -4.78
N LYS A 96 -29.98 -1.42 -4.15
CA LYS A 96 -31.13 -1.01 -3.34
C LYS A 96 -30.76 -0.38 -2.00
N PHE A 97 -29.63 -0.78 -1.39
CA PHE A 97 -29.35 -0.41 0.01
C PHE A 97 -27.99 0.21 0.31
N TRP A 98 -26.99 0.07 -0.57
CA TRP A 98 -25.61 0.51 -0.30
C TRP A 98 -25.04 1.44 -1.39
N GLY A 99 -25.45 1.26 -2.64
CA GLY A 99 -25.03 2.10 -3.76
C GLY A 99 -23.65 1.76 -4.32
N ASN A 100 -22.67 1.36 -3.48
CA ASN A 100 -21.35 0.90 -3.94
C ASN A 100 -20.86 -0.36 -3.21
N PRO A 101 -19.93 -1.14 -3.79
CA PRO A 101 -19.44 -2.39 -3.20
C PRO A 101 -18.82 -2.21 -1.80
N TYR A 102 -18.00 -1.18 -1.59
CA TYR A 102 -17.30 -0.95 -0.33
C TYR A 102 -18.27 -0.78 0.84
N THR A 103 -19.29 0.07 0.68
CA THR A 103 -20.30 0.31 1.72
C THR A 103 -21.04 -0.96 2.13
N MET A 104 -21.33 -1.87 1.19
CA MET A 104 -21.93 -3.17 1.49
C MET A 104 -20.96 -4.09 2.25
N LEU A 105 -19.69 -4.11 1.87
CA LEU A 105 -18.68 -4.90 2.57
C LEU A 105 -18.41 -4.38 3.99
N ASN A 106 -18.33 -3.06 4.16
CA ASN A 106 -18.13 -2.42 5.45
C ASN A 106 -19.35 -2.59 6.37
N ASP A 107 -20.56 -2.67 5.84
CA ASP A 107 -21.75 -2.99 6.65
C ASP A 107 -21.73 -4.46 7.13
N LEU A 108 -21.17 -5.37 6.32
CA LEU A 108 -20.97 -6.77 6.73
C LEU A 108 -19.82 -6.94 7.75
N TYR A 109 -18.70 -6.26 7.51
CA TYR A 109 -17.49 -6.30 8.34
C TYR A 109 -17.06 -4.87 8.73
N PRO A 110 -17.71 -4.27 9.74
CA PRO A 110 -17.47 -2.89 10.12
C PRO A 110 -16.00 -2.60 10.42
N ASN A 111 -15.44 -1.59 9.74
CA ASN A 111 -14.09 -1.07 9.92
C ASN A 111 -12.96 -2.10 9.73
N ARG A 112 -13.25 -3.26 9.12
CA ARG A 112 -12.26 -4.31 8.90
C ARG A 112 -11.37 -4.05 7.69
N PHE A 113 -11.89 -3.34 6.69
CA PHE A 113 -11.20 -3.03 5.44
C PHE A 113 -11.25 -1.54 5.16
N LYS A 114 -10.22 -1.01 4.51
CA LYS A 114 -10.27 0.33 3.91
C LYS A 114 -10.71 0.25 2.45
N GLU A 115 -11.42 1.27 1.96
CA GLU A 115 -11.91 1.27 0.58
C GLU A 115 -10.78 1.13 -0.44
N TRP A 116 -9.63 1.77 -0.19
CA TRP A 116 -8.45 1.69 -1.05
C TRP A 116 -7.76 0.32 -1.08
N GLU A 117 -8.07 -0.59 -0.15
CA GLU A 117 -7.53 -1.95 -0.20
C GLU A 117 -8.23 -2.84 -1.24
N LEU A 118 -9.45 -2.45 -1.64
CA LEU A 118 -10.20 -3.14 -2.69
C LEU A 118 -9.56 -2.93 -4.05
N GLN A 119 -9.77 -3.89 -4.96
CA GLN A 119 -9.27 -3.81 -6.34
C GLN A 119 -9.69 -2.54 -7.09
N LYS A 120 -10.89 -2.03 -6.79
CA LYS A 120 -11.42 -0.79 -7.37
C LYS A 120 -12.14 0.02 -6.30
N VAL A 121 -11.75 1.28 -6.18
CA VAL A 121 -12.44 2.29 -5.39
C VAL A 121 -13.57 2.93 -6.20
N SER A 122 -14.49 3.60 -5.52
CA SER A 122 -15.57 4.35 -6.17
C SER A 122 -15.03 5.52 -7.03
N PRO A 123 -15.71 5.93 -8.11
CA PRO A 123 -15.35 7.15 -8.83
C PRO A 123 -15.33 8.37 -7.90
N GLY A 124 -14.32 9.24 -8.05
CA GLY A 124 -14.16 10.42 -7.18
C GLY A 124 -13.74 10.07 -5.74
N PHE A 125 -13.33 8.82 -5.47
CA PHE A 125 -12.87 8.43 -4.15
C PHE A 125 -11.59 9.16 -3.73
N TRP A 126 -10.62 9.27 -4.63
CA TRP A 126 -9.33 9.87 -4.30
C TRP A 126 -9.42 11.39 -4.23
N THR A 127 -9.08 11.91 -3.06
CA THR A 127 -8.66 13.31 -2.88
C THR A 127 -7.21 13.30 -2.41
N LYS A 128 -6.59 14.48 -2.39
CA LYS A 128 -5.23 14.63 -1.87
C LYS A 128 -5.12 14.15 -0.42
N GLU A 129 -6.10 14.52 0.42
CA GLU A 129 -6.16 14.18 1.84
C GLU A 129 -6.30 12.67 2.05
N ARG A 130 -7.19 12.02 1.30
CA ARG A 130 -7.37 10.56 1.35
C ARG A 130 -6.13 9.82 0.87
N GLY A 131 -5.41 10.36 -0.12
CA GLY A 131 -4.12 9.84 -0.52
C GLY A 131 -3.14 9.80 0.67
N LEU A 132 -2.97 10.94 1.35
CA LEU A 132 -2.08 11.05 2.51
C LEU A 132 -2.53 10.16 3.68
N GLU A 133 -3.83 10.06 3.94
CA GLU A 133 -4.41 9.14 4.94
C GLU A 133 -4.05 7.69 4.62
N ALA A 134 -4.28 7.26 3.38
CA ALA A 134 -3.99 5.90 2.95
C ALA A 134 -2.49 5.58 3.04
N LEU A 135 -1.62 6.52 2.66
CA LEU A 135 -0.18 6.37 2.80
C LEU A 135 0.24 6.25 4.27
N ARG A 136 -0.26 7.12 5.15
CA ARG A 136 0.03 7.08 6.59
C ARG A 136 -0.38 5.74 7.19
N TRP A 137 -1.63 5.33 6.98
CA TRP A 137 -2.15 4.06 7.50
C TRP A 137 -1.34 2.86 6.96
N THR A 138 -0.91 2.90 5.70
CA THR A 138 -0.13 1.79 5.12
C THR A 138 1.25 1.69 5.76
N ILE A 139 1.91 2.82 6.02
CA ILE A 139 3.24 2.86 6.66
C ILE A 139 3.15 2.50 8.14
N GLU A 140 2.25 3.17 8.88
CA GLU A 140 2.23 3.14 10.34
C GLU A 140 1.46 1.94 10.90
N GLU A 141 0.34 1.56 10.29
CA GLU A 141 -0.54 0.52 10.82
C GLU A 141 -0.31 -0.82 10.12
N LYS A 142 -0.22 -0.81 8.79
CA LYS A 142 -0.18 -2.04 7.99
C LYS A 142 1.20 -2.68 7.91
N GLU A 143 2.21 -1.92 7.50
CA GLU A 143 3.57 -2.45 7.29
C GLU A 143 4.51 -2.14 8.47
N GLN A 144 4.17 -1.16 9.32
CA GLN A 144 4.95 -0.76 10.51
C GLN A 144 6.45 -0.52 10.22
N LEU A 145 6.74 0.15 9.10
CA LEU A 145 8.11 0.33 8.61
C LEU A 145 8.82 1.47 9.34
N SER A 146 10.09 1.26 9.72
CA SER A 146 11.00 2.37 10.08
C SER A 146 11.27 3.26 8.88
N ASP A 147 11.70 4.50 9.11
CA ASP A 147 12.06 5.42 8.02
C ASP A 147 13.15 4.81 7.09
N GLU A 148 14.14 4.10 7.65
CA GLU A 148 15.16 3.42 6.84
C GLU A 148 14.60 2.23 6.04
N GLN A 149 13.71 1.43 6.63
CA GLN A 149 13.07 0.31 5.94
C GLN A 149 12.17 0.81 4.82
N LEU A 150 11.39 1.86 5.09
CA LEU A 150 10.51 2.51 4.14
C LEU A 150 11.30 3.00 2.91
N LEU A 151 12.33 3.83 3.12
CA LEU A 151 13.11 4.42 2.03
C LEU A 151 13.85 3.41 1.14
N ARG A 152 13.99 2.15 1.57
CA ARG A 152 14.54 1.06 0.75
C ARG A 152 13.55 0.44 -0.21
N VAL A 153 12.28 0.34 0.20
CA VAL A 153 11.22 -0.30 -0.59
C VAL A 153 10.30 0.70 -1.28
N TYR A 154 10.25 1.94 -0.78
CA TYR A 154 9.31 2.96 -1.22
C TYR A 154 9.63 3.45 -2.62
N ASP A 155 8.72 3.16 -3.55
CA ASP A 155 8.72 3.63 -4.93
C ASP A 155 7.30 3.50 -5.53
N ILE A 156 7.16 3.77 -6.83
CA ILE A 156 5.86 3.69 -7.50
C ILE A 156 5.31 2.27 -7.56
N GLU A 157 6.16 1.23 -7.57
CA GLU A 157 5.73 -0.17 -7.54
C GLU A 157 5.22 -0.56 -6.16
N TRP A 158 5.86 -0.08 -5.08
CA TRP A 158 5.34 -0.20 -3.72
C TRP A 158 3.97 0.47 -3.58
N MET A 159 3.78 1.65 -4.16
CA MET A 159 2.47 2.32 -4.17
C MET A 159 1.40 1.52 -4.95
N LYS A 160 1.79 0.87 -6.07
CA LYS A 160 0.88 0.00 -6.83
C LYS A 160 0.53 -1.27 -6.06
N LYS A 161 1.49 -1.91 -5.39
CA LYS A 161 1.27 -3.08 -4.51
C LYS A 161 0.18 -2.79 -3.48
N HIS A 162 0.19 -1.59 -2.92
CA HIS A 162 -0.79 -1.12 -1.94
C HIS A 162 -2.00 -0.40 -2.51
N ARG A 163 -2.15 -0.37 -3.85
CA ARG A 163 -3.28 0.26 -4.57
C ARG A 163 -3.46 1.76 -4.31
N ILE A 164 -2.40 2.46 -3.91
CA ILE A 164 -2.38 3.89 -3.60
C ILE A 164 -1.62 4.72 -4.65
N SER A 165 -1.35 4.16 -5.83
CA SER A 165 -0.62 4.86 -6.90
C SER A 165 -1.43 5.91 -7.66
N MET A 166 -2.75 5.77 -7.75
CA MET A 166 -3.63 6.75 -8.40
C MET A 166 -3.49 8.18 -7.84
N PRO A 167 -3.60 8.41 -6.52
CA PRO A 167 -3.46 9.75 -5.97
C PRO A 167 -2.05 10.33 -6.21
N VAL A 168 -1.00 9.50 -6.27
CA VAL A 168 0.37 9.93 -6.67
C VAL A 168 0.39 10.55 -8.06
N TYR A 169 -0.27 9.90 -9.01
CA TYR A 169 -0.40 10.40 -10.38
C TYR A 169 -1.17 11.72 -10.42
N GLU A 170 -2.32 11.80 -9.72
CA GLU A 170 -3.21 12.97 -9.76
C GLU A 170 -2.63 14.21 -9.07
N TYR A 171 -1.99 14.06 -7.92
CA TYR A 171 -1.65 15.20 -7.05
C TYR A 171 -0.15 15.45 -6.85
N TRP A 172 0.72 14.51 -7.26
CA TRP A 172 2.17 14.60 -7.02
C TRP A 172 3.02 14.34 -8.29
N SER A 173 2.47 14.64 -9.46
CA SER A 173 3.18 14.52 -10.76
C SER A 173 3.81 13.14 -10.97
N ASN A 174 3.13 12.09 -10.49
CA ASN A 174 3.62 10.71 -10.53
C ASN A 174 4.95 10.48 -9.78
N ASN A 175 5.30 11.35 -8.83
CA ASN A 175 6.48 11.20 -7.96
C ASN A 175 6.04 10.84 -6.52
N PRO A 176 6.17 9.57 -6.10
CA PRO A 176 5.73 9.15 -4.76
C PRO A 176 6.54 9.83 -3.65
N PHE A 177 7.79 10.20 -3.87
CA PHE A 177 8.61 10.85 -2.84
C PHE A 177 8.13 12.27 -2.51
N LEU A 178 7.45 12.95 -3.44
CA LEU A 178 6.81 14.24 -3.13
C LEU A 178 5.62 14.05 -2.18
N MET A 179 4.87 12.97 -2.35
CA MET A 179 3.79 12.59 -1.44
C MET A 179 4.33 12.24 -0.05
N LEU A 180 5.45 11.50 0.01
CA LEU A 180 6.13 11.17 1.27
C LEU A 180 6.65 12.42 2.00
N HIS A 181 7.26 13.35 1.27
CA HIS A 181 7.67 14.65 1.81
C HIS A 181 6.46 15.43 2.36
N GLU A 182 5.36 15.50 1.61
CA GLU A 182 4.17 16.22 2.07
C GLU A 182 3.57 15.61 3.34
N LEU A 183 3.60 14.29 3.47
CA LEU A 183 3.13 13.60 4.65
C LEU A 183 4.03 13.85 5.87
N TYR A 184 5.36 13.86 5.68
CA TYR A 184 6.34 14.03 6.76
C TYR A 184 7.49 14.98 6.37
N PRO A 185 7.23 16.30 6.31
CA PRO A 185 8.18 17.26 5.73
C PRO A 185 9.49 17.37 6.52
N GLU A 186 9.42 17.27 7.85
CA GLU A 186 10.58 17.33 8.75
C GLU A 186 11.45 16.06 8.67
N ARG A 187 10.85 14.90 8.35
CA ARG A 187 11.57 13.62 8.25
C ARG A 187 12.17 13.41 6.87
N PHE A 188 11.47 13.86 5.82
CA PHE A 188 11.83 13.63 4.43
C PHE A 188 11.93 14.96 3.69
N PRO A 189 13.09 15.65 3.73
CA PRO A 189 13.25 16.97 3.12
C PRO A 189 13.01 16.95 1.60
N ARG A 190 12.35 18.00 1.10
CA ARG A 190 11.89 18.09 -0.30
C ARG A 190 13.03 17.92 -1.31
N GLU A 191 14.17 18.56 -1.05
CA GLU A 191 15.30 18.58 -2.00
C GLU A 191 15.91 17.17 -2.20
N ILE A 192 15.91 16.36 -1.14
CA ILE A 192 16.32 14.95 -1.22
C ILE A 192 15.23 14.14 -1.94
N MET A 193 13.97 14.29 -1.53
CA MET A 193 12.86 13.50 -2.07
C MET A 193 12.63 13.72 -3.57
N LYS A 194 12.78 14.94 -4.08
CA LYS A 194 12.70 15.25 -5.52
C LYS A 194 13.65 14.40 -6.36
N THR A 195 14.85 14.13 -5.85
CA THR A 195 15.93 13.47 -6.59
C THR A 195 16.17 12.03 -6.14
N TYR A 196 15.45 11.56 -5.13
CA TYR A 196 15.69 10.28 -4.46
C TYR A 196 15.70 9.09 -5.42
N ASN A 197 14.76 9.02 -6.37
CA ASN A 197 14.74 7.94 -7.35
C ASN A 197 16.01 7.91 -8.23
N SER A 198 16.52 9.10 -8.59
CA SER A 198 17.78 9.22 -9.34
C SER A 198 18.97 8.76 -8.52
N LEU A 199 18.99 9.09 -7.22
CA LEU A 199 20.04 8.65 -6.28
C LEU A 199 19.98 7.13 -6.06
N ARG A 200 18.79 6.56 -5.88
CA ARG A 200 18.61 5.11 -5.71
C ARG A 200 19.05 4.34 -6.95
N ASN A 201 18.70 4.83 -8.14
CA ASN A 201 19.15 4.23 -9.40
C ASN A 201 20.67 4.34 -9.61
N TRP A 202 21.26 5.50 -9.28
CA TRP A 202 22.71 5.67 -9.27
C TRP A 202 23.38 4.66 -8.34
N LEU A 203 22.88 4.51 -7.11
CA LEU A 203 23.43 3.57 -6.14
C LEU A 203 23.40 2.13 -6.67
N ASN A 204 22.30 1.70 -7.30
CA ASN A 204 22.18 0.35 -7.86
C ASN A 204 23.25 0.04 -8.93
N SER A 205 23.74 1.05 -9.63
CA SER A 205 24.87 0.94 -10.54
C SER A 205 26.21 1.04 -9.79
N PHE A 206 26.33 1.99 -8.86
CA PHE A 206 27.55 2.27 -8.10
C PHE A 206 28.02 1.08 -7.25
N ILE A 207 27.10 0.34 -6.61
CA ILE A 207 27.46 -0.83 -5.78
C ILE A 207 28.20 -1.94 -6.54
N LYS A 208 28.24 -1.89 -7.87
CA LYS A 208 28.92 -2.87 -8.73
C LYS A 208 30.33 -2.44 -9.10
N THR A 209 30.76 -1.25 -8.69
CA THR A 209 32.05 -0.67 -9.08
C THR A 209 33.09 -0.84 -7.98
N ARG A 210 34.37 -0.65 -8.32
CA ARG A 210 35.48 -0.74 -7.35
C ARG A 210 35.45 0.44 -6.38
N GLU A 211 35.07 1.61 -6.88
CA GLU A 211 34.94 2.86 -6.13
C GLU A 211 33.94 2.74 -4.98
N PHE A 212 32.94 1.86 -5.08
CA PHE A 212 32.05 1.58 -3.96
C PHE A 212 32.77 0.92 -2.79
N THR A 213 33.65 -0.05 -3.05
CA THR A 213 34.46 -0.70 -2.01
C THR A 213 35.42 0.30 -1.36
N GLU A 214 36.07 1.14 -2.17
CA GLU A 214 36.96 2.20 -1.67
C GLU A 214 36.19 3.23 -0.83
N ALA A 215 35.01 3.67 -1.29
CA ALA A 215 34.12 4.55 -0.53
C ALA A 215 33.65 3.89 0.78
N LEU A 216 33.38 2.58 0.78
CA LEU A 216 33.03 1.83 2.00
C LEU A 216 34.18 1.84 3.01
N GLU A 217 35.41 1.54 2.59
CA GLU A 217 36.59 1.54 3.46
C GLU A 217 36.81 2.92 4.11
N LEU A 218 36.64 3.99 3.33
CA LEU A 218 36.72 5.36 3.83
C LEU A 218 35.66 5.62 4.92
N VAL A 219 34.38 5.38 4.63
CA VAL A 219 33.31 5.71 5.59
C VAL A 219 33.25 4.76 6.78
N TRP A 220 33.78 3.54 6.68
CA TRP A 220 33.84 2.62 7.80
C TRP A 220 34.78 3.11 8.90
N ASN A 221 35.90 3.71 8.51
CA ASN A 221 36.92 4.19 9.42
C ASN A 221 36.68 5.64 9.88
N TYR A 222 36.09 6.45 9.01
CA TYR A 222 36.07 7.91 9.18
C TYR A 222 34.67 8.53 9.11
N GLY A 223 33.63 7.73 8.86
CA GLY A 223 32.24 8.19 8.87
C GLY A 223 31.68 8.33 10.28
N PHE A 224 30.77 9.28 10.48
CA PHE A 224 29.95 9.41 11.68
C PHE A 224 28.61 10.08 11.38
N GLU A 225 27.66 9.99 12.32
CA GLU A 225 26.37 10.68 12.20
C GLU A 225 26.26 11.82 13.20
N THR A 226 25.75 12.95 12.72
CA THR A 226 25.30 14.06 13.56
C THR A 226 23.78 13.97 13.74
N LYS A 227 23.21 14.95 14.45
CA LYS A 227 21.75 15.09 14.54
C LYS A 227 21.11 15.30 13.16
N GLU A 228 21.81 15.96 12.25
CA GLU A 228 21.23 16.49 11.01
C GLU A 228 21.68 15.73 9.76
N SER A 229 22.88 15.15 9.78
CA SER A 229 23.52 14.59 8.59
C SER A 229 24.44 13.43 8.91
N PHE A 230 24.77 12.66 7.87
CA PHE A 230 25.92 11.78 7.86
C PHE A 230 27.14 12.60 7.42
N VAL A 231 28.27 12.42 8.10
CA VAL A 231 29.51 13.15 7.82
C VAL A 231 30.62 12.16 7.54
N PHE A 232 31.36 12.41 6.46
CA PHE A 232 32.66 11.79 6.22
C PHE A 232 33.72 12.87 6.41
N ALA A 233 34.67 12.66 7.31
CA ALA A 233 35.73 13.61 7.61
C ALA A 233 37.11 12.94 7.59
N HIS A 234 38.10 13.60 7.01
CA HIS A 234 39.45 13.07 6.86
C HIS A 234 40.50 14.18 6.91
N GLU A 235 41.71 13.88 7.40
CA GLU A 235 42.80 14.89 7.50
C GLU A 235 43.30 15.34 6.11
N LYS A 236 43.29 14.43 5.13
CA LYS A 236 43.68 14.71 3.73
C LYS A 236 42.50 15.21 2.91
N SER A 237 42.65 16.37 2.28
CA SER A 237 41.67 16.97 1.37
C SER A 237 41.34 16.07 0.18
N GLU A 238 42.35 15.37 -0.34
CA GLU A 238 42.25 14.58 -1.57
C GLU A 238 41.23 13.45 -1.40
N GLU A 239 41.22 12.79 -0.24
CA GLU A 239 40.29 11.71 0.08
C GLU A 239 38.83 12.22 0.14
N VAL A 240 38.61 13.40 0.72
CA VAL A 240 37.28 14.01 0.80
C VAL A 240 36.79 14.46 -0.57
N ILE A 241 37.66 15.11 -1.36
CA ILE A 241 37.34 15.54 -2.72
C ILE A 241 37.02 14.31 -3.60
N GLN A 242 37.82 13.25 -3.49
CA GLN A 242 37.62 12.02 -4.26
C GLN A 242 36.30 11.32 -3.87
N PHE A 243 35.99 11.25 -2.58
CA PHE A 243 34.71 10.72 -2.10
C PHE A 243 33.52 11.54 -2.63
N VAL A 244 33.59 12.88 -2.58
CA VAL A 244 32.54 13.76 -3.12
C VAL A 244 32.36 13.53 -4.62
N TYR A 245 33.43 13.28 -5.37
CA TYR A 245 33.35 12.97 -6.79
C TYR A 245 32.64 11.63 -7.08
N TRP A 246 32.87 10.61 -6.25
CA TRP A 246 32.21 9.31 -6.40
C TRP A 246 30.74 9.35 -5.99
N ILE A 247 30.41 10.05 -4.90
CA ILE A 247 29.09 10.00 -4.29
C ILE A 247 28.18 11.09 -4.85
N LYS A 248 27.33 10.70 -5.80
CA LYS A 248 26.30 11.57 -6.35
C LYS A 248 25.40 12.11 -5.23
N GLY A 249 25.28 13.43 -5.12
CA GLY A 249 24.46 14.08 -4.09
C GLY A 249 25.17 14.32 -2.76
N ALA A 250 26.47 14.06 -2.66
CA ALA A 250 27.30 14.56 -1.57
C ALA A 250 27.40 16.09 -1.59
N GLY A 251 27.45 16.69 -0.39
CA GLY A 251 27.83 18.09 -0.23
C GLY A 251 29.28 18.32 -0.66
N TYR A 252 29.63 19.57 -0.94
CA TYR A 252 31.00 19.94 -1.29
C TYR A 252 31.97 19.65 -0.15
N ALA A 253 33.24 19.41 -0.51
CA ALA A 253 34.31 19.32 0.47
C ALA A 253 34.48 20.67 1.18
N GLN A 254 34.46 20.65 2.50
CA GLN A 254 34.66 21.79 3.38
C GLN A 254 35.85 21.51 4.30
N SER A 255 36.47 22.56 4.83
CA SER A 255 37.52 22.44 5.84
C SER A 255 37.06 23.04 7.16
N HIS A 256 37.56 22.48 8.25
CA HIS A 256 37.40 23.00 9.60
C HIS A 256 38.73 22.93 10.32
N PHE A 257 39.10 24.01 11.00
CA PHE A 257 40.29 24.02 11.85
C PHE A 257 39.93 23.53 13.26
N ASN A 258 40.48 22.39 13.63
CA ASN A 258 40.32 21.79 14.95
C ASN A 258 41.35 22.41 15.90
N GLU A 259 40.91 23.39 16.71
CA GLU A 259 41.76 24.10 17.67
C GLU A 259 42.39 23.17 18.73
N LYS A 260 41.73 22.06 19.09
CA LYS A 260 42.22 21.13 20.12
C LYS A 260 43.38 20.29 19.61
N GLU A 261 43.32 19.89 18.35
CA GLU A 261 44.36 19.07 17.72
C GLU A 261 45.36 19.91 16.91
N ASN A 262 45.13 21.22 16.80
CA ASN A 262 45.92 22.17 16.02
C ASN A 262 46.12 21.69 14.55
N LYS A 263 45.04 21.20 13.94
CA LYS A 263 45.03 20.62 12.60
C LYS A 263 43.80 21.03 11.82
N THR A 264 43.93 21.09 10.50
CA THR A 264 42.80 21.24 9.57
C THR A 264 42.25 19.87 9.21
N GLU A 265 40.95 19.67 9.41
CA GLU A 265 40.21 18.49 8.95
C GLU A 265 39.31 18.88 7.79
N TRP A 266 39.18 18.00 6.82
CA TRP A 266 38.28 18.16 5.68
C TRP A 266 37.07 17.26 5.86
N TYR A 267 35.91 17.68 5.39
CA TYR A 267 34.70 16.88 5.48
C TYR A 267 33.71 17.15 4.35
N CYS A 268 32.79 16.21 4.16
CA CYS A 268 31.59 16.40 3.37
C CYS A 268 30.39 15.78 4.09
N THR A 269 29.19 16.25 3.74
CA THR A 269 27.95 15.81 4.37
C THR A 269 27.03 15.10 3.37
N LEU A 270 26.29 14.11 3.87
CA LEU A 270 25.19 13.45 3.18
C LEU A 270 23.92 13.55 4.02
N SER A 271 22.76 13.63 3.37
CA SER A 271 21.49 13.46 4.08
C SER A 271 21.44 12.07 4.74
N LYS A 272 20.85 11.98 5.93
CA LYS A 272 20.62 10.67 6.60
C LYS A 272 19.75 9.74 5.78
N CYS A 273 18.87 10.30 4.95
CA CYS A 273 18.03 9.55 4.03
C CYS A 273 18.79 9.12 2.77
N HIS A 274 20.03 9.58 2.53
CA HIS A 274 20.72 9.32 1.28
C HIS A 274 20.88 7.80 1.03
N PRO A 275 20.58 7.29 -0.19
CA PRO A 275 20.62 5.85 -0.46
C PRO A 275 21.95 5.17 -0.09
N PHE A 276 23.08 5.84 -0.34
CA PHE A 276 24.40 5.32 0.08
C PHE A 276 24.49 5.15 1.60
N VAL A 277 24.02 6.12 2.39
CA VAL A 277 24.01 6.06 3.86
C VAL A 277 23.11 4.92 4.35
N LEU A 278 21.93 4.76 3.75
CA LEU A 278 21.03 3.64 4.06
C LEU A 278 21.66 2.28 3.72
N LYS A 279 22.47 2.22 2.65
CA LYS A 279 23.15 1.01 2.21
C LYS A 279 24.30 0.62 3.13
N ILE A 280 25.14 1.56 3.57
CA ILE A 280 26.21 1.21 4.51
C ILE A 280 25.64 0.72 5.85
N LYS A 281 24.54 1.31 6.32
CA LYS A 281 23.80 0.82 7.50
C LYS A 281 23.25 -0.59 7.31
N GLU A 282 22.75 -0.91 6.12
CA GLU A 282 22.33 -2.27 5.75
C GLU A 282 23.47 -3.27 5.90
N LEU A 283 24.68 -2.87 5.49
CA LEU A 283 25.88 -3.71 5.54
C LEU A 283 26.46 -3.84 6.96
N GLY A 284 25.83 -3.23 7.96
CA GLY A 284 26.23 -3.34 9.36
C GLY A 284 27.14 -2.22 9.85
N TRP A 285 27.28 -1.13 9.09
CA TRP A 285 27.98 0.05 9.57
C TRP A 285 27.27 0.60 10.82
N LYS A 286 28.05 0.84 11.87
CA LYS A 286 27.59 1.47 13.12
C LYS A 286 28.32 2.78 13.28
N ALA A 287 27.62 3.79 13.79
CA ALA A 287 28.23 5.09 14.06
C ALA A 287 29.51 4.90 14.89
N SER A 288 30.65 5.31 14.31
CA SER A 288 31.92 5.25 15.00
C SER A 288 31.86 6.19 16.21
N LYS A 289 32.39 5.75 17.36
CA LYS A 289 32.55 6.61 18.54
C LYS A 289 33.75 7.52 18.34
N LYS A 290 33.71 8.44 17.37
CA LYS A 290 34.51 9.66 17.43
C LYS A 290 33.60 10.79 17.90
N PRO A 291 33.52 11.08 19.21
CA PRO A 291 33.12 12.39 19.66
C PRO A 291 34.34 13.32 19.62
N LEU A 292 34.11 14.59 19.27
CA LEU A 292 34.99 15.77 19.19
C LEU A 292 34.85 16.28 17.74
N ILE A 293 34.04 17.29 17.40
CA ILE A 293 33.95 18.63 17.98
C ILE A 293 32.79 19.39 17.30
N VAL A 294 32.15 20.28 18.07
CA VAL A 294 31.40 21.52 17.72
C VAL A 294 30.29 21.43 16.67
N LYS A 295 29.20 22.18 16.93
CA LYS A 295 28.08 22.39 16.04
C LYS A 295 28.59 22.81 14.65
N TYR A 296 28.51 21.91 13.66
CA TYR A 296 28.53 22.29 12.26
C TYR A 296 27.28 23.16 12.04
N SER A 297 27.50 24.45 11.83
CA SER A 297 26.47 25.44 11.48
C SER A 297 26.17 25.41 9.99
#